data_AF-A0A372MF20-F1
#
_entry.id   AF-A0A372MF20-F1
#
_cell.length_a   1.000
_cell.length_b   1.000
_cell.length_c   1.000
_cell.angle_alpha   90.00
_cell.angle_beta   90.00
_cell.angle_gamma   90.00
#
_symmetry.space_group_name_H-M   'P 1'
#
loop_
_entity.id
_entity.type
_entity.pdbx_description
1 polymer ?
#
loop_
_entity_poly.entity_id
_entity_poly.type
_entity_poly.pdbx_seq_one_letter_code
_entity_poly.pdbx_strand_id
1 'polypeptide(L)'
;MRIYQKTWVFCLIIIISSTFSLMGNAITYDIATGTLQDFAINYNDNPDDPSAYMNSTPVWDHPGFLGRLIYTGEPTQLTVFNHGPTTGGPRFYFTGLDWSGQSNTNYYREFFLVARAKGLRHGSPGTQHDFSQFNTVVAGPGQMIDIPYGAGDETVEVGELGYNTQGQRDVFDGSNEYQYLYPYSHIWIDLTIIRTRTAKRTFFLRFYESSLYIQSDEEASVLLTLSGEDSSGWFGQMPEAFSFSIEKTVEDGFPFSWLQQASTMYNALEIAKVIYRAEDSAASIRFASDASGTQAQFFFRNQYGDVFPFSLAFDASKPNQTVVPITSSQTFETMVQSVTSPIDGNSIHQLHVLEGSVLAYLPSYLDPPMGLYSSTVYVFVEPVE
;
A
#
# COMPACT_ATOMS: atom_id res chain seq x y z
N MET A 1 24.58 38.64 -55.72
CA MET A 1 24.54 38.99 -54.29
C MET A 1 23.11 39.40 -53.92
N ARG A 2 22.31 38.45 -53.43
CA ARG A 2 21.02 38.68 -52.77
C ARG A 2 20.95 37.67 -51.62
N ILE A 3 21.00 38.21 -50.41
CA ILE A 3 20.98 37.50 -49.15
C ILE A 3 19.53 37.08 -48.90
N TYR A 4 19.25 35.77 -48.89
CA TYR A 4 17.97 35.26 -48.41
C TYR A 4 18.08 35.03 -46.89
N GLN A 5 17.35 35.86 -46.15
CA GLN A 5 17.15 35.78 -44.71
C GLN A 5 16.54 34.42 -44.34
N LYS A 6 17.22 33.71 -43.44
CA LYS A 6 16.70 32.53 -42.73
C LYS A 6 15.52 32.93 -41.86
N THR A 7 14.33 32.43 -42.16
CA THR A 7 13.18 32.50 -41.27
C THR A 7 13.34 31.40 -40.23
N TRP A 8 13.68 31.77 -39.00
CA TRP A 8 13.63 30.87 -37.85
C TRP A 8 12.19 30.83 -37.35
N VAL A 9 11.52 29.69 -37.49
CA VAL A 9 10.24 29.44 -36.84
C VAL A 9 10.53 29.11 -35.38
N PHE A 10 10.28 30.08 -34.49
CA PHE A 10 10.19 29.80 -33.06
C PHE A 10 8.86 29.08 -32.81
N CYS A 11 8.90 27.75 -32.70
CA CYS A 11 7.82 27.01 -32.04
C CYS A 11 7.91 27.32 -30.54
N LEU A 12 7.05 28.22 -30.09
CA LEU A 12 6.77 28.44 -28.67
C LEU A 12 6.06 27.17 -28.16
N ILE A 13 6.84 26.21 -27.64
CA ILE A 13 6.30 25.12 -26.82
C ILE A 13 5.92 25.78 -25.50
N ILE A 14 4.65 26.11 -25.34
CA ILE A 14 4.08 26.41 -24.04
C ILE A 14 4.08 25.07 -23.29
N ILE A 15 5.13 24.85 -22.50
CA ILE A 15 5.09 23.86 -21.43
C ILE A 15 4.08 24.43 -20.44
N ILE A 16 2.83 23.98 -20.56
CA ILE A 16 1.87 24.08 -19.47
C ILE A 16 2.45 23.13 -18.42
N SER A 17 3.28 23.69 -17.54
CA SER A 17 3.65 23.08 -16.27
C SER A 17 2.41 23.11 -15.39
N SER A 18 1.45 22.26 -15.71
CA SER A 18 0.54 21.73 -14.71
C SER A 18 1.40 20.80 -13.85
N THR A 19 1.98 21.36 -12.79
CA THR A 19 2.49 20.57 -11.68
C THR A 19 1.29 19.96 -10.99
N PHE A 20 0.71 18.95 -11.61
CA PHE A 20 -0.06 17.99 -10.87
C PHE A 20 0.97 17.18 -10.07
N SER A 21 1.06 17.43 -8.77
CA SER A 21 1.22 16.29 -7.88
C SER A 21 -0.16 15.64 -7.87
N LEU A 22 -0.45 14.81 -8.88
CA LEU A 22 -1.34 13.69 -8.62
C LEU A 22 -0.59 12.92 -7.54
N MET A 23 -1.09 12.97 -6.30
CA MET A 23 -0.62 11.94 -5.37
C MET A 23 -1.04 10.65 -6.04
N GLY A 24 -0.07 9.77 -6.28
CA GLY A 24 -0.43 8.43 -6.71
C GLY A 24 -1.37 7.85 -5.65
N ASN A 25 -2.28 7.02 -6.10
CA ASN A 25 -3.06 6.18 -5.23
C ASN A 25 -2.21 5.59 -4.08
N ALA A 26 -2.78 5.51 -2.88
CA ALA A 26 -2.13 4.94 -1.71
C ALA A 26 -3.09 4.00 -1.00
N ILE A 27 -2.57 2.86 -0.56
CA ILE A 27 -3.28 1.95 0.36
C ILE A 27 -2.38 1.78 1.57
N THR A 28 -2.87 2.10 2.75
CA THR A 28 -2.14 1.86 4.00
C THR A 28 -3.02 1.15 5.02
N TYR A 29 -2.40 0.50 6.01
CA TYR A 29 -3.11 -0.18 7.08
C TYR A 29 -3.08 0.63 8.37
N ASP A 30 -4.24 0.74 9.02
CA ASP A 30 -4.43 1.41 10.31
C ASP A 30 -4.64 0.39 11.43
N ILE A 31 -3.53 0.04 12.07
CA ILE A 31 -3.48 -0.94 13.16
C ILE A 31 -4.18 -0.43 14.43
N ALA A 32 -4.39 0.89 14.57
CA ALA A 32 -5.04 1.48 15.74
C ALA A 32 -6.47 0.95 15.99
N THR A 33 -7.04 0.27 15.00
CA THR A 33 -8.43 -0.14 14.97
C THR A 33 -8.62 -1.65 15.07
N GLY A 34 -7.58 -2.47 14.90
CA GLY A 34 -7.68 -3.93 14.86
C GLY A 34 -6.39 -4.62 15.27
N THR A 35 -6.16 -5.83 14.77
CA THR A 35 -4.93 -6.58 15.00
C THR A 35 -4.56 -7.40 13.77
N LEU A 36 -3.26 -7.69 13.61
CA LEU A 36 -2.75 -8.63 12.63
C LEU A 36 -2.34 -9.97 13.27
N GLN A 37 -2.52 -10.11 14.58
CA GLN A 37 -1.99 -11.23 15.35
C GLN A 37 -3.01 -11.92 16.24
N ASP A 38 -2.60 -13.06 16.78
CA ASP A 38 -3.36 -13.85 17.77
C ASP A 38 -4.75 -14.27 17.29
N PHE A 39 -4.94 -14.44 15.98
CA PHE A 39 -6.21 -14.95 15.45
C PHE A 39 -6.44 -16.38 15.97
N ALA A 40 -7.47 -16.56 16.80
CA ALA A 40 -7.80 -17.88 17.35
C ALA A 40 -8.14 -18.89 16.24
N ILE A 41 -7.20 -19.80 15.95
CA ILE A 41 -7.29 -20.82 14.90
C ILE A 41 -8.21 -21.96 15.31
N ASN A 42 -8.34 -22.20 16.61
CA ASN A 42 -9.22 -23.23 17.15
C ASN A 42 -10.70 -22.83 17.18
N TYR A 43 -10.99 -21.57 16.88
CA TYR A 43 -12.32 -21.01 16.81
C TYR A 43 -12.85 -21.03 15.37
N ASN A 44 -14.17 -21.16 15.23
CA ASN A 44 -14.89 -20.88 13.99
C ASN A 44 -15.97 -19.84 14.31
N ASP A 45 -16.12 -18.88 13.40
CA ASP A 45 -17.14 -17.86 13.51
C ASP A 45 -18.53 -18.46 13.20
N ASN A 46 -19.59 -17.76 13.59
CA ASN A 46 -20.97 -18.15 13.30
C ASN A 46 -21.80 -16.90 12.98
N PRO A 47 -22.46 -16.80 11.82
CA PRO A 47 -22.43 -17.76 10.71
C PRO A 47 -21.04 -17.90 10.05
N ASP A 48 -20.72 -19.05 9.47
CA ASP A 48 -19.46 -19.28 8.74
C ASP A 48 -19.63 -19.37 7.22
N ASP A 49 -20.78 -18.90 6.72
CA ASP A 49 -21.12 -18.88 5.30
C ASP A 49 -21.04 -17.44 4.75
N PRO A 50 -20.34 -17.20 3.63
CA PRO A 50 -20.24 -15.89 2.96
C PRO A 50 -21.57 -15.19 2.70
N SER A 51 -22.60 -15.94 2.29
CA SER A 51 -23.89 -15.37 1.89
C SER A 51 -24.62 -14.68 3.05
N ALA A 52 -24.29 -15.03 4.29
CA ALA A 52 -24.88 -14.41 5.48
C ALA A 52 -24.44 -12.95 5.68
N TYR A 53 -23.36 -12.52 5.04
CA TYR A 53 -22.72 -11.23 5.29
C TYR A 53 -22.99 -10.16 4.24
N MET A 54 -23.37 -10.53 3.01
CA MET A 54 -23.49 -9.60 1.87
C MET A 54 -24.50 -8.46 2.08
N ASN A 55 -25.48 -8.61 2.98
CA ASN A 55 -26.48 -7.57 3.29
C ASN A 55 -26.69 -7.39 4.81
N SER A 56 -25.71 -7.79 5.62
CA SER A 56 -25.81 -7.70 7.07
C SER A 56 -25.37 -6.33 7.59
N THR A 57 -25.52 -6.15 8.90
CA THR A 57 -24.86 -5.06 9.63
C THR A 57 -23.34 -5.14 9.49
N PRO A 58 -22.61 -4.04 9.74
CA PRO A 58 -21.15 -4.06 9.86
C PRO A 58 -20.70 -5.12 10.87
N VAL A 59 -19.52 -5.72 10.63
CA VAL A 59 -18.98 -6.85 11.40
C VAL A 59 -17.66 -6.53 12.11
N TRP A 60 -17.37 -5.26 12.35
CA TRP A 60 -16.15 -4.79 13.02
C TRP A 60 -16.04 -5.25 14.49
N ASP A 61 -17.14 -5.74 15.08
CA ASP A 61 -17.19 -6.28 16.44
C ASP A 61 -16.88 -7.78 16.51
N HIS A 62 -16.66 -8.44 15.37
CA HIS A 62 -16.28 -9.84 15.34
C HIS A 62 -14.84 -10.05 15.86
N PRO A 63 -14.54 -11.20 16.50
CA PRO A 63 -13.19 -11.51 16.99
C PRO A 63 -12.13 -11.67 15.89
N GLY A 64 -12.52 -11.60 14.62
CA GLY A 64 -11.61 -11.61 13.47
C GLY A 64 -11.40 -10.22 12.85
N PHE A 65 -11.78 -9.14 13.52
CA PHE A 65 -11.59 -7.79 12.98
C PHE A 65 -10.09 -7.50 12.78
N LEU A 66 -9.68 -7.38 11.51
CA LEU A 66 -8.31 -7.07 11.13
C LEU A 66 -7.99 -5.61 11.40
N GLY A 67 -8.98 -4.71 11.39
CA GLY A 67 -8.76 -3.27 11.42
C GLY A 67 -9.14 -2.64 10.07
N ARG A 68 -8.48 -1.53 9.72
CA ARG A 68 -8.86 -0.72 8.56
C ARG A 68 -7.75 -0.60 7.54
N LEU A 69 -8.11 -0.74 6.27
CA LEU A 69 -7.32 -0.14 5.20
C LEU A 69 -7.75 1.30 5.00
N ILE A 70 -6.81 2.16 4.63
CA ILE A 70 -7.04 3.55 4.24
C ILE A 70 -6.61 3.68 2.78
N TYR A 71 -7.49 4.27 1.99
CA TYR A 71 -7.31 4.52 0.57
C TYR A 71 -7.42 6.02 0.26
N THR A 72 -6.49 6.49 -0.56
CA THR A 72 -6.51 7.76 -1.28
C THR A 72 -6.15 7.49 -2.75
N GLY A 73 -6.70 8.25 -3.68
CA GLY A 73 -6.60 8.06 -5.12
C GLY A 73 -7.96 8.16 -5.83
N GLU A 74 -7.96 7.87 -7.12
CA GLU A 74 -9.16 7.83 -7.97
C GLU A 74 -10.12 6.69 -7.59
N PRO A 75 -11.38 6.68 -8.07
CA PRO A 75 -12.23 5.49 -7.96
C PRO A 75 -11.53 4.24 -8.52
N THR A 76 -11.52 3.14 -7.76
CA THR A 76 -10.74 1.93 -8.11
C THR A 76 -11.42 0.64 -7.65
N GLN A 77 -10.86 -0.51 -8.05
CA GLN A 77 -11.14 -1.80 -7.44
C GLN A 77 -9.92 -2.29 -6.65
N LEU A 78 -10.14 -2.76 -5.43
CA LEU A 78 -9.08 -3.43 -4.66
C LEU A 78 -9.19 -4.93 -4.83
N THR A 79 -8.20 -5.54 -5.48
CA THR A 79 -8.12 -6.99 -5.62
C THR A 79 -7.34 -7.59 -4.45
N VAL A 80 -7.89 -8.63 -3.83
CA VAL A 80 -7.24 -9.34 -2.72
C VAL A 80 -6.64 -10.66 -3.20
N PHE A 81 -5.34 -10.81 -3.02
CA PHE A 81 -4.58 -12.00 -3.40
C PHE A 81 -4.10 -12.76 -2.15
N ASN A 82 -3.92 -14.08 -2.30
CA ASN A 82 -3.11 -14.83 -1.35
C ASN A 82 -1.65 -14.69 -1.76
N HIS A 83 -0.84 -14.09 -0.88
CA HIS A 83 0.60 -14.01 -1.06
C HIS A 83 1.35 -15.10 -0.27
N GLY A 84 0.66 -15.69 0.71
CA GLY A 84 1.21 -16.73 1.56
C GLY A 84 1.02 -18.15 1.00
N PRO A 85 1.45 -19.15 1.76
CA PRO A 85 1.24 -20.56 1.44
C PRO A 85 -0.24 -20.87 1.18
N THR A 86 -0.49 -21.74 0.20
CA THR A 86 -1.85 -22.14 -0.18
C THR A 86 -2.02 -23.65 -0.05
N THR A 87 -3.22 -24.06 0.35
CA THR A 87 -3.64 -25.47 0.35
C THR A 87 -4.13 -25.93 -1.02
N GLY A 88 -4.17 -25.03 -2.02
CA GLY A 88 -4.71 -25.28 -3.37
C GLY A 88 -6.24 -25.15 -3.45
N GLY A 89 -6.91 -24.77 -2.36
CA GLY A 89 -8.35 -24.52 -2.33
C GLY A 89 -8.75 -23.11 -2.78
N PRO A 90 -10.06 -22.82 -2.90
CA PRO A 90 -10.58 -21.56 -3.44
C PRO A 90 -10.66 -20.42 -2.42
N ARG A 91 -10.18 -20.61 -1.20
CA ARG A 91 -10.32 -19.67 -0.07
C ARG A 91 -8.96 -19.16 0.41
N PHE A 92 -8.98 -18.35 1.46
CA PHE A 92 -7.79 -18.00 2.21
C PHE A 92 -7.57 -19.01 3.34
N TYR A 93 -6.32 -19.18 3.74
CA TYR A 93 -5.92 -20.18 4.70
C TYR A 93 -4.86 -19.62 5.65
N PHE A 94 -5.08 -19.81 6.94
CA PHE A 94 -3.98 -19.86 7.89
C PHE A 94 -3.33 -21.24 7.77
N THR A 95 -2.03 -21.32 7.53
CA THR A 95 -1.27 -22.58 7.42
C THR A 95 -0.35 -22.78 8.62
N GLY A 96 -0.32 -24.00 9.15
CA GLY A 96 0.40 -24.30 10.40
C GLY A 96 1.90 -24.31 10.18
N LEU A 97 2.65 -23.69 11.09
CA LEU A 97 4.10 -23.63 11.03
C LEU A 97 4.73 -24.84 11.70
N ASP A 98 5.70 -25.46 11.04
CA ASP A 98 6.47 -26.55 11.62
C ASP A 98 7.59 -26.05 12.57
N TRP A 99 8.38 -26.99 13.07
CA TRP A 99 9.47 -26.73 14.03
C TRP A 99 10.60 -25.85 13.47
N SER A 100 10.67 -25.70 12.15
CA SER A 100 11.63 -24.84 11.46
C SER A 100 11.05 -23.48 11.07
N GLY A 101 9.81 -23.19 11.48
CA GLY A 101 9.06 -22.00 11.07
C GLY A 101 8.60 -22.06 9.61
N GLN A 102 8.64 -23.24 8.98
CA GLN A 102 8.17 -23.40 7.61
C GLN A 102 6.70 -23.76 7.58
N SER A 103 5.97 -23.16 6.65
CA SER A 103 4.55 -23.44 6.50
C SER A 103 4.26 -24.85 6.01
N ASN A 104 3.35 -25.51 6.72
CA ASN A 104 2.85 -26.84 6.42
C ASN A 104 1.37 -26.75 6.03
N THR A 105 1.13 -26.71 4.72
CA THR A 105 -0.20 -26.58 4.12
C THR A 105 -1.13 -27.77 4.39
N ASN A 106 -0.62 -28.87 4.96
CA ASN A 106 -1.46 -29.99 5.42
C ASN A 106 -2.27 -29.65 6.68
N TYR A 107 -1.84 -28.64 7.44
CA TYR A 107 -2.54 -28.17 8.62
C TYR A 107 -2.99 -26.73 8.38
N TYR A 108 -4.28 -26.48 8.46
CA TYR A 108 -4.84 -25.20 8.09
C TYR A 108 -6.15 -24.87 8.78
N ARG A 109 -6.48 -23.58 8.78
CA ARG A 109 -7.82 -23.04 9.01
C ARG A 109 -8.22 -22.19 7.82
N GLU A 110 -9.35 -22.52 7.22
CA GLU A 110 -9.93 -21.76 6.12
C GLU A 110 -10.70 -20.54 6.64
N PHE A 111 -10.60 -19.42 5.92
CA PHE A 111 -11.35 -18.21 6.19
C PHE A 111 -11.73 -17.46 4.91
N PHE A 112 -12.62 -16.47 5.08
CA PHE A 112 -12.91 -15.46 4.06
C PHE A 112 -12.96 -14.07 4.71
N LEU A 113 -12.95 -13.02 3.88
CA LEU A 113 -13.00 -11.64 4.38
C LEU A 113 -14.38 -11.03 4.15
N VAL A 114 -14.78 -10.21 5.11
CA VAL A 114 -15.91 -9.28 4.98
C VAL A 114 -15.34 -7.87 5.07
N ALA A 115 -15.66 -7.06 4.07
CA ALA A 115 -15.19 -5.70 3.92
C ALA A 115 -16.36 -4.70 3.94
N ARG A 116 -16.17 -3.52 4.52
CA ARG A 116 -17.13 -2.42 4.41
C ARG A 116 -16.41 -1.09 4.22
N ALA A 117 -16.61 -0.47 3.06
CA ALA A 117 -16.00 0.80 2.71
C ALA A 117 -16.83 1.99 3.21
N LYS A 118 -16.17 3.00 3.78
CA LYS A 118 -16.76 4.25 4.26
C LYS A 118 -15.82 5.41 3.93
N GLY A 119 -16.33 6.64 3.92
CA GLY A 119 -15.54 7.83 3.57
C GLY A 119 -15.61 8.93 4.62
N LEU A 120 -14.53 9.70 4.76
CA LEU A 120 -14.51 10.97 5.48
C LEU A 120 -14.58 12.12 4.50
N ARG A 121 -15.47 13.08 4.75
CA ARG A 121 -15.49 14.33 3.98
C ARG A 121 -14.50 15.34 4.53
N HIS A 122 -14.09 16.28 3.68
CA HIS A 122 -13.05 17.28 3.97
C HIS A 122 -13.32 18.20 5.17
N GLY A 123 -14.57 18.54 5.49
CA GLY A 123 -14.87 19.56 6.51
C GLY A 123 -15.23 19.06 7.90
N SER A 124 -15.18 17.77 8.19
CA SER A 124 -15.56 17.26 9.52
C SER A 124 -14.79 16.01 9.90
N PRO A 125 -13.74 16.15 10.72
CA PRO A 125 -13.14 15.01 11.41
C PRO A 125 -14.23 14.22 12.15
N GLY A 126 -14.32 12.92 11.91
CA GLY A 126 -15.24 12.01 12.60
C GLY A 126 -16.66 11.88 12.03
N THR A 127 -17.08 12.70 11.05
CA THR A 127 -18.39 12.49 10.38
C THR A 127 -18.23 11.47 9.26
N GLN A 128 -18.42 10.20 9.61
CA GLN A 128 -18.31 9.07 8.70
C GLN A 128 -19.49 9.04 7.72
N HIS A 129 -19.21 8.85 6.45
CA HIS A 129 -20.24 8.60 5.44
C HIS A 129 -20.13 7.16 4.95
N ASP A 130 -21.09 6.33 5.37
CA ASP A 130 -21.23 4.96 4.91
C ASP A 130 -21.89 4.95 3.53
N PHE A 131 -21.05 5.08 2.49
CA PHE A 131 -21.50 5.05 1.11
C PHE A 131 -21.71 3.63 0.58
N SER A 132 -21.11 2.61 1.20
CA SER A 132 -21.25 1.23 0.74
C SER A 132 -22.62 0.64 1.12
N GLN A 133 -23.17 1.02 2.28
CA GLN A 133 -24.45 0.57 2.86
C GLN A 133 -24.54 -0.93 3.18
N PHE A 134 -23.81 -1.78 2.47
CA PHE A 134 -23.76 -3.23 2.58
C PHE A 134 -22.31 -3.70 2.65
N ASN A 135 -22.10 -4.92 3.15
CA ASN A 135 -20.75 -5.49 3.19
C ASN A 135 -20.40 -6.15 1.85
N THR A 136 -19.15 -6.03 1.46
CA THR A 136 -18.56 -6.82 0.38
C THR A 136 -17.93 -8.08 0.96
N VAL A 137 -18.20 -9.23 0.36
CA VAL A 137 -17.63 -10.50 0.82
C VAL A 137 -16.58 -10.97 -0.18
N VAL A 138 -15.33 -10.99 0.27
CA VAL A 138 -14.20 -11.54 -0.48
C VAL A 138 -14.03 -12.99 -0.05
N ALA A 139 -14.77 -13.84 -0.73
CA ALA A 139 -14.80 -15.27 -0.50
C ALA A 139 -13.42 -15.92 -0.72
N GLY A 140 -12.64 -15.49 -1.71
CA GLY A 140 -11.34 -16.08 -2.02
C GLY A 140 -10.42 -15.17 -2.81
N PRO A 141 -9.20 -15.63 -3.11
CA PRO A 141 -8.19 -14.84 -3.84
C PRO A 141 -8.66 -14.41 -5.23
N GLY A 142 -8.25 -13.22 -5.66
CA GLY A 142 -8.61 -12.59 -6.94
C GLY A 142 -9.99 -11.92 -6.95
N GLN A 143 -10.72 -11.94 -5.83
CA GLN A 143 -11.96 -11.19 -5.70
C GLN A 143 -11.71 -9.75 -5.24
N MET A 144 -12.68 -8.89 -5.52
CA MET A 144 -12.50 -7.44 -5.50
C MET A 144 -13.41 -6.75 -4.48
N ILE A 145 -12.96 -5.59 -4.00
CA ILE A 145 -13.73 -4.62 -3.22
C ILE A 145 -13.86 -3.37 -4.07
N ASP A 146 -15.09 -2.98 -4.42
CA ASP A 146 -15.35 -1.80 -5.23
C ASP A 146 -15.21 -0.51 -4.41
N ILE A 147 -14.43 0.45 -4.91
CA ILE A 147 -14.26 1.79 -4.35
C ILE A 147 -14.80 2.81 -5.37
N PRO A 148 -16.11 3.13 -5.34
CA PRO A 148 -16.79 3.87 -6.42
C PRO A 148 -16.51 5.38 -6.41
N TYR A 149 -15.76 5.88 -5.43
CA TYR A 149 -15.45 7.29 -5.27
C TYR A 149 -13.95 7.44 -5.01
N GLY A 150 -13.37 8.54 -5.47
CA GLY A 150 -11.99 8.90 -5.12
C GLY A 150 -11.90 9.54 -3.74
N ALA A 151 -10.69 9.65 -3.22
CA ALA A 151 -10.37 10.33 -1.99
C ALA A 151 -8.98 10.97 -2.03
N GLY A 152 -8.83 12.16 -1.48
CA GLY A 152 -7.54 12.84 -1.40
C GLY A 152 -7.70 14.35 -1.32
N ASP A 153 -6.61 15.03 -0.99
CA ASP A 153 -6.58 16.47 -0.73
C ASP A 153 -6.37 17.31 -2.01
N GLU A 154 -6.36 16.68 -3.18
CA GLU A 154 -6.19 17.35 -4.48
C GLU A 154 -7.31 18.35 -4.74
N THR A 155 -6.97 19.45 -5.41
CA THR A 155 -7.89 20.53 -5.76
C THR A 155 -8.07 20.69 -7.26
N VAL A 156 -9.23 21.15 -7.67
CA VAL A 156 -9.56 21.49 -9.07
C VAL A 156 -9.19 22.93 -9.40
N GLU A 157 -9.03 23.23 -10.69
CA GLU A 157 -8.80 24.60 -11.15
C GLU A 157 -10.08 25.44 -11.19
N VAL A 158 -9.93 26.76 -11.14
CA VAL A 158 -11.08 27.68 -11.21
C VAL A 158 -11.82 27.49 -12.54
N GLY A 159 -13.12 27.24 -12.47
CA GLY A 159 -13.98 26.94 -13.61
C GLY A 159 -14.23 25.45 -13.83
N GLU A 160 -13.58 24.56 -13.08
CA GLU A 160 -13.81 23.12 -13.13
C GLU A 160 -14.82 22.65 -12.08
N LEU A 161 -15.38 21.46 -12.28
CA LEU A 161 -16.28 20.84 -11.31
C LEU A 161 -15.47 20.24 -10.17
N GLY A 162 -15.71 20.71 -8.95
CA GLY A 162 -15.14 20.14 -7.73
C GLY A 162 -16.21 19.85 -6.68
N TYR A 163 -15.73 19.43 -5.51
CA TYR A 163 -16.52 19.06 -4.36
C TYR A 163 -16.30 20.02 -3.21
N ASN A 164 -17.35 20.27 -2.44
CA ASN A 164 -17.23 20.99 -1.18
C ASN A 164 -16.96 20.08 0.00
N THR A 165 -16.78 20.70 1.18
CA THR A 165 -16.53 19.98 2.43
C THR A 165 -17.63 19.01 2.85
N GLN A 166 -18.83 19.19 2.31
CA GLN A 166 -20.02 18.37 2.51
C GLN A 166 -20.23 17.45 1.32
N GLY A 167 -19.24 17.27 0.42
CA GLY A 167 -19.24 16.43 -0.77
C GLY A 167 -20.37 16.69 -1.76
N GLN A 168 -20.88 17.92 -1.80
CA GLN A 168 -21.75 18.41 -2.87
C GLN A 168 -20.87 18.89 -4.01
N ARG A 169 -21.36 18.76 -5.25
CA ARG A 169 -20.58 19.04 -6.46
C ARG A 169 -21.10 20.31 -7.14
N ASP A 170 -20.21 21.24 -7.46
CA ASP A 170 -20.48 22.44 -8.24
C ASP A 170 -19.19 22.96 -8.91
N VAL A 171 -19.29 24.02 -9.70
CA VAL A 171 -18.14 24.67 -10.33
C VAL A 171 -17.36 25.48 -9.29
N PHE A 172 -16.05 25.24 -9.20
CA PHE A 172 -15.15 26.03 -8.37
C PHE A 172 -14.97 27.43 -8.96
N ASP A 173 -15.43 28.45 -8.26
CA ASP A 173 -15.39 29.85 -8.70
C ASP A 173 -14.15 30.63 -8.20
N GLY A 174 -13.21 29.93 -7.55
CA GLY A 174 -12.05 30.52 -6.88
C GLY A 174 -12.26 30.84 -5.41
N SER A 175 -13.46 30.61 -4.86
CA SER A 175 -13.70 30.55 -3.42
C SER A 175 -13.58 29.11 -2.92
N ASN A 176 -12.97 28.89 -1.75
CA ASN A 176 -12.66 27.55 -1.19
C ASN A 176 -13.86 26.62 -0.95
N GLU A 177 -15.06 26.95 -1.44
CA GLU A 177 -16.28 26.17 -1.27
C GLU A 177 -16.19 24.84 -2.01
N TYR A 178 -15.94 24.80 -3.33
CA TYR A 178 -15.96 23.58 -4.16
C TYR A 178 -14.58 23.15 -4.68
N GLN A 179 -13.52 23.42 -3.91
CA GLN A 179 -12.15 23.31 -4.40
C GLN A 179 -11.63 21.88 -4.56
N TYR A 180 -12.25 20.86 -3.97
CA TYR A 180 -11.65 19.51 -3.91
C TYR A 180 -11.97 18.67 -5.16
N LEU A 181 -10.98 17.92 -5.66
CA LEU A 181 -11.16 16.99 -6.77
C LEU A 181 -12.05 15.81 -6.40
N TYR A 182 -11.94 15.35 -5.14
CA TYR A 182 -12.68 14.19 -4.64
C TYR A 182 -13.66 14.56 -3.51
N PRO A 183 -14.79 13.82 -3.38
CA PRO A 183 -15.77 14.08 -2.32
C PRO A 183 -15.28 13.71 -0.91
N TYR A 184 -14.24 12.91 -0.80
CA TYR A 184 -13.67 12.42 0.45
C TYR A 184 -12.20 12.84 0.57
N SER A 185 -11.73 13.06 1.80
CA SER A 185 -10.29 13.16 2.08
C SER A 185 -9.65 11.78 2.20
N HIS A 186 -10.38 10.83 2.80
CA HIS A 186 -9.95 9.45 2.98
C HIS A 186 -11.13 8.51 2.80
N ILE A 187 -10.87 7.36 2.19
CA ILE A 187 -11.75 6.20 2.26
C ILE A 187 -11.10 5.19 3.20
N TRP A 188 -11.87 4.58 4.09
CA TRP A 188 -11.38 3.42 4.82
C TRP A 188 -12.27 2.22 4.60
N ILE A 189 -11.67 1.06 4.81
CA ILE A 189 -12.30 -0.23 4.57
C ILE A 189 -12.10 -1.05 5.83
N ASP A 190 -13.18 -1.24 6.58
CA ASP A 190 -13.20 -2.16 7.71
C ASP A 190 -13.03 -3.58 7.16
N LEU A 191 -11.98 -4.30 7.56
CA LEU A 191 -11.71 -5.68 7.16
C LEU A 191 -11.89 -6.65 8.33
N THR A 192 -12.60 -7.75 8.09
CA THR A 192 -12.87 -8.77 9.11
C THR A 192 -12.65 -10.16 8.53
N ILE A 193 -11.90 -11.00 9.24
CA ILE A 193 -11.74 -12.43 8.97
C ILE A 193 -12.92 -13.18 9.58
N ILE A 194 -13.56 -14.01 8.77
CA ILE A 194 -14.55 -15.00 9.22
C ILE A 194 -13.93 -16.38 9.04
N ARG A 195 -13.57 -17.03 10.14
CA ARG A 195 -12.99 -18.38 10.15
C ARG A 195 -14.09 -19.41 9.97
N THR A 196 -13.90 -20.29 9.01
CA THR A 196 -14.89 -21.33 8.72
C THR A 196 -14.70 -22.57 9.59
N ARG A 197 -15.71 -23.44 9.63
CA ARG A 197 -15.57 -24.79 10.19
C ARG A 197 -14.55 -25.66 9.44
N THR A 198 -14.21 -25.34 8.19
CA THR A 198 -13.25 -26.09 7.38
C THR A 198 -11.84 -25.88 7.93
N ALA A 199 -11.28 -26.94 8.50
CA ALA A 199 -9.91 -26.93 9.00
C ALA A 199 -9.34 -28.34 9.09
N LYS A 200 -8.02 -28.40 9.05
CA LYS A 200 -7.26 -29.58 9.43
C LYS A 200 -6.22 -29.14 10.44
N ARG A 201 -6.47 -29.40 11.71
CA ARG A 201 -5.60 -28.98 12.80
C ARG A 201 -4.89 -30.18 13.41
N THR A 202 -3.82 -29.90 14.13
CA THR A 202 -3.10 -30.88 14.92
C THR A 202 -2.74 -30.28 16.26
N PHE A 203 -2.78 -31.09 17.32
CA PHE A 203 -2.39 -30.64 18.64
C PHE A 203 -0.89 -30.33 18.73
N PHE A 204 -0.06 -30.71 17.74
CA PHE A 204 1.36 -30.39 17.78
C PHE A 204 1.68 -28.94 17.41
N LEU A 205 0.91 -28.33 16.50
CA LEU A 205 1.21 -27.00 15.96
C LEU A 205 0.39 -25.95 16.69
N ARG A 206 1.08 -24.97 17.28
CA ARG A 206 0.48 -23.83 17.98
C ARG A 206 0.27 -22.65 17.04
N PHE A 207 1.21 -22.35 16.17
CA PHE A 207 1.17 -21.13 15.36
C PHE A 207 0.89 -21.41 13.88
N TYR A 208 0.17 -20.47 13.28
CA TYR A 208 -0.22 -20.48 11.88
C TYR A 208 0.03 -19.11 11.28
N GLU A 209 0.34 -19.05 9.99
CA GLU A 209 0.54 -17.81 9.25
C GLU A 209 -0.44 -17.68 8.08
N SER A 210 -0.69 -16.45 7.66
CA SER A 210 -1.33 -16.13 6.38
C SER A 210 -0.75 -14.82 5.87
N SER A 211 -0.74 -14.61 4.55
CA SER A 211 -0.32 -13.33 3.98
C SER A 211 -1.28 -12.88 2.90
N LEU A 212 -1.85 -11.69 3.07
CA LEU A 212 -2.80 -11.07 2.15
C LEU A 212 -2.11 -9.95 1.41
N TYR A 213 -2.16 -9.97 0.08
CA TYR A 213 -1.69 -8.86 -0.74
C TYR A 213 -2.88 -8.18 -1.38
N ILE A 214 -3.07 -6.90 -1.11
CA ILE A 214 -4.22 -6.12 -1.58
C ILE A 214 -3.68 -5.02 -2.48
N GLN A 215 -4.19 -4.96 -3.71
CA GLN A 215 -3.68 -4.08 -4.75
C GLN A 215 -4.84 -3.36 -5.43
N SER A 216 -4.67 -2.07 -5.69
CA SER A 216 -5.57 -1.28 -6.55
C SER A 216 -5.23 -1.43 -8.03
N ASP A 217 -6.12 -1.00 -8.92
CA ASP A 217 -5.89 -1.05 -10.37
C ASP A 217 -4.67 -0.23 -10.83
N GLU A 218 -4.32 0.81 -10.07
CA GLU A 218 -3.18 1.70 -10.30
C GLU A 218 -1.93 1.27 -9.47
N GLU A 219 -1.84 0.01 -9.08
CA GLU A 219 -0.68 -0.63 -8.43
C GLU A 219 -0.32 -0.22 -7.00
N ALA A 220 -1.01 0.73 -6.34
CA ALA A 220 -0.85 0.91 -4.90
C ALA A 220 -1.22 -0.37 -4.18
N SER A 221 -0.41 -0.74 -3.19
CA SER A 221 -0.55 -2.05 -2.57
C SER A 221 -0.15 -2.07 -1.11
N VAL A 222 -0.75 -3.03 -0.41
CA VAL A 222 -0.43 -3.38 0.97
C VAL A 222 -0.34 -4.89 1.11
N LEU A 223 0.75 -5.34 1.72
CA LEU A 223 0.92 -6.69 2.23
C LEU A 223 0.56 -6.69 3.72
N LEU A 224 -0.31 -7.62 4.12
CA LEU A 224 -0.63 -7.90 5.51
C LEU A 224 -0.15 -9.32 5.83
N THR A 225 0.81 -9.46 6.74
CA THR A 225 1.20 -10.74 7.31
C THR A 225 0.45 -10.94 8.62
N LEU A 226 -0.16 -12.12 8.75
CA LEU A 226 -1.11 -12.43 9.81
C LEU A 226 -0.61 -13.60 10.63
N SER A 227 -0.70 -13.49 11.96
CA SER A 227 -0.40 -14.61 12.87
C SER A 227 -1.67 -15.15 13.52
N GLY A 228 -1.76 -16.47 13.58
CA GLY A 228 -2.85 -17.18 14.24
C GLY A 228 -2.33 -18.16 15.27
N GLU A 229 -3.11 -18.31 16.35
CA GLU A 229 -2.78 -19.23 17.44
C GLU A 229 -3.88 -20.29 17.63
N ASP A 230 -3.46 -21.55 17.69
CA ASP A 230 -4.25 -22.64 18.23
C ASP A 230 -3.82 -22.88 19.69
N SER A 231 -4.63 -22.43 20.65
CA SER A 231 -4.32 -22.57 22.07
C SER A 231 -4.28 -24.02 22.59
N SER A 232 -4.68 -25.00 21.77
CA SER A 232 -4.48 -26.43 22.08
C SER A 232 -3.13 -26.98 21.59
N GLY A 233 -2.43 -26.21 20.75
CA GLY A 233 -1.08 -26.50 20.30
C GLY A 233 -0.04 -26.20 21.37
N TRP A 234 1.07 -26.95 21.38
CA TRP A 234 2.12 -26.80 22.39
C TRP A 234 3.51 -26.47 21.81
N PHE A 235 3.67 -26.40 20.50
CA PHE A 235 4.94 -26.05 19.85
C PHE A 235 4.80 -25.11 18.67
N GLY A 236 5.88 -24.39 18.38
CA GLY A 236 6.05 -23.50 17.22
C GLY A 236 6.66 -22.18 17.67
N GLN A 237 7.12 -21.40 16.68
CA GLN A 237 7.49 -20.01 16.85
C GLN A 237 6.34 -19.15 16.30
N MET A 238 6.01 -18.08 17.00
CA MET A 238 5.02 -17.12 16.52
C MET A 238 5.55 -16.44 15.26
N PRO A 239 4.81 -16.46 14.14
CA PRO A 239 5.23 -15.74 12.94
C PRO A 239 5.07 -14.24 13.18
N GLU A 240 5.86 -13.48 12.42
CA GLU A 240 5.74 -12.02 12.40
C GLU A 240 4.39 -11.59 11.85
N ALA A 241 3.84 -10.53 12.44
CA ALA A 241 2.60 -9.91 12.02
C ALA A 241 2.85 -8.41 11.77
N PHE A 242 2.75 -8.01 10.50
CA PHE A 242 3.04 -6.65 10.07
C PHE A 242 2.24 -6.26 8.84
N SER A 243 2.19 -4.95 8.61
CA SER A 243 1.73 -4.38 7.35
C SER A 243 2.89 -3.71 6.64
N PHE A 244 2.96 -3.91 5.33
CA PHE A 244 3.95 -3.27 4.48
C PHE A 244 3.27 -2.73 3.22
N SER A 245 3.34 -1.43 3.00
CA SER A 245 2.69 -0.75 1.88
C SER A 245 3.71 -0.10 0.97
N ILE A 246 3.42 -0.14 -0.34
CA ILE A 246 4.14 0.63 -1.36
C ILE A 246 3.12 1.51 -2.08
N GLU A 247 3.37 2.80 -2.03
CA GLU A 247 2.67 3.84 -2.77
C GLU A 247 3.58 4.31 -3.89
N LYS A 248 3.07 4.37 -5.11
CA LYS A 248 3.80 4.92 -6.24
C LYS A 248 3.54 6.42 -6.29
N THR A 249 4.57 7.23 -6.44
CA THR A 249 4.45 8.70 -6.35
C THR A 249 4.65 9.39 -7.69
N VAL A 250 4.88 8.60 -8.74
CA VAL A 250 5.03 9.04 -10.13
C VAL A 250 4.15 8.20 -11.02
N GLU A 251 3.61 8.83 -12.05
CA GLU A 251 2.80 8.17 -13.07
C GLU A 251 3.56 7.04 -13.79
N ASP A 252 2.80 6.15 -14.42
CA ASP A 252 3.29 5.10 -15.33
C ASP A 252 3.93 5.70 -16.58
N GLY A 253 5.19 6.08 -16.42
CA GLY A 253 6.00 6.71 -17.46
C GLY A 253 6.06 8.21 -17.27
N PHE A 254 7.27 8.70 -17.02
CA PHE A 254 7.58 10.12 -16.91
C PHE A 254 8.68 10.50 -17.91
N PRO A 255 8.75 11.77 -18.35
CA PRO A 255 9.77 12.18 -19.30
C PRO A 255 11.16 12.13 -18.67
N PHE A 256 12.16 11.70 -19.45
CA PHE A 256 13.56 11.62 -19.00
C PHE A 256 14.09 12.96 -18.45
N SER A 257 13.53 14.09 -18.89
CA SER A 257 13.88 15.43 -18.41
C SER A 257 13.67 15.61 -16.90
N TRP A 258 12.74 14.87 -16.28
CA TRP A 258 12.55 14.89 -14.82
C TRP A 258 13.77 14.29 -14.10
N LEU A 259 14.28 13.15 -14.58
CA LEU A 259 15.50 12.55 -14.05
C LEU A 259 16.76 13.35 -14.37
N GLN A 260 16.81 14.05 -15.51
CA GLN A 260 17.96 14.91 -15.85
C GLN A 260 18.13 16.09 -14.87
N GLN A 261 17.03 16.60 -14.35
CA GLN A 261 17.05 17.63 -13.32
C GLN A 261 17.42 17.03 -11.95
N ALA A 262 17.15 15.74 -11.76
CA ALA A 262 17.36 15.02 -10.52
C ALA A 262 18.81 14.53 -10.37
N SER A 263 19.76 15.42 -10.04
CA SER A 263 21.20 15.12 -10.10
C SER A 263 21.84 14.68 -8.77
N THR A 264 21.15 14.84 -7.65
CA THR A 264 21.67 14.48 -6.31
C THR A 264 20.56 13.89 -5.45
N MET A 265 20.90 13.18 -4.38
CA MET A 265 19.89 12.64 -3.45
C MET A 265 18.99 13.72 -2.80
N TYR A 266 19.42 14.98 -2.71
CA TYR A 266 18.63 16.08 -2.15
C TYR A 266 17.76 16.82 -3.19
N ASN A 267 17.97 16.51 -4.46
CA ASN A 267 17.18 17.01 -5.58
C ASN A 267 16.92 15.80 -6.46
N ALA A 268 16.24 14.81 -5.90
CA ALA A 268 15.94 13.54 -6.51
C ALA A 268 14.45 13.47 -6.83
N LEU A 269 14.07 12.63 -7.79
CA LEU A 269 12.68 12.34 -8.09
C LEU A 269 12.17 11.32 -7.09
N GLU A 270 11.17 11.65 -6.29
CA GLU A 270 10.47 10.66 -5.46
C GLU A 270 9.67 9.73 -6.35
N ILE A 271 9.97 8.43 -6.33
CA ILE A 271 9.33 7.43 -7.22
C ILE A 271 8.37 6.49 -6.49
N ALA A 272 8.54 6.34 -5.18
CA ALA A 272 7.67 5.56 -4.34
C ALA A 272 7.79 5.99 -2.88
N LYS A 273 6.81 5.63 -2.07
CA LYS A 273 6.85 5.71 -0.62
C LYS A 273 6.62 4.31 -0.05
N VAL A 274 7.40 3.95 0.97
CA VAL A 274 7.26 2.67 1.67
C VAL A 274 6.82 2.92 3.11
N ILE A 275 5.93 2.06 3.60
CA ILE A 275 5.35 2.19 4.93
C ILE A 275 5.30 0.79 5.56
N TYR A 276 6.08 0.60 6.63
CA TYR A 276 6.04 -0.57 7.49
C TYR A 276 5.40 -0.21 8.84
N ARG A 277 4.50 -1.05 9.33
CA ARG A 277 3.92 -0.95 10.67
C ARG A 277 3.71 -2.33 11.29
N ALA A 278 4.14 -2.52 12.52
CA ALA A 278 3.89 -3.71 13.32
C ALA A 278 3.73 -3.38 14.82
N GLU A 279 2.98 -4.20 15.55
CA GLU A 279 2.79 -4.04 17.00
C GLU A 279 4.03 -4.47 17.79
N ASP A 280 4.61 -5.62 17.44
CA ASP A 280 5.64 -6.30 18.23
C ASP A 280 6.86 -6.75 17.40
N SER A 281 6.80 -6.61 16.08
CA SER A 281 7.79 -7.16 15.15
C SER A 281 8.68 -6.03 14.62
N ALA A 282 9.92 -5.97 15.09
CA ALA A 282 10.93 -5.11 14.51
C ALA A 282 11.41 -5.69 13.17
N ALA A 283 11.62 -4.82 12.18
CA ALA A 283 12.14 -5.21 10.88
C ALA A 283 13.27 -4.31 10.41
N SER A 284 14.04 -4.86 9.47
CA SER A 284 15.02 -4.16 8.66
C SER A 284 14.56 -4.20 7.21
N ILE A 285 14.64 -3.06 6.53
CA ILE A 285 14.25 -2.90 5.14
C ILE A 285 15.47 -2.64 4.29
N ARG A 286 15.56 -3.32 3.16
CA ARG A 286 16.61 -3.11 2.17
C ARG A 286 16.07 -3.14 0.75
N PHE A 287 16.80 -2.50 -0.15
CA PHE A 287 16.43 -2.36 -1.54
C PHE A 287 17.50 -2.99 -2.42
N ALA A 288 17.07 -3.68 -3.48
CA ALA A 288 17.97 -4.35 -4.41
C ALA A 288 17.48 -4.25 -5.85
N SER A 289 18.39 -4.44 -6.81
CA SER A 289 18.09 -4.47 -8.24
C SER A 289 17.80 -5.87 -8.78
N ASP A 290 17.95 -6.90 -7.94
CA ASP A 290 17.71 -8.30 -8.26
C ASP A 290 16.80 -9.00 -7.25
N ALA A 291 16.06 -10.01 -7.72
CA ALA A 291 15.13 -10.77 -6.89
C ALA A 291 15.82 -11.60 -5.78
N SER A 292 17.12 -11.89 -5.90
CA SER A 292 17.91 -12.50 -4.81
C SER A 292 18.35 -11.50 -3.74
N GLY A 293 18.20 -10.20 -4.01
CA GLY A 293 18.53 -9.17 -3.05
C GLY A 293 20.03 -8.97 -2.84
N THR A 294 20.88 -9.28 -3.81
CA THR A 294 22.34 -9.25 -3.63
C THR A 294 23.01 -8.03 -4.27
N GLN A 295 22.29 -7.32 -5.14
CA GLN A 295 22.80 -6.21 -5.93
C GLN A 295 22.04 -4.92 -5.63
N ALA A 296 22.75 -3.79 -5.62
CA ALA A 296 22.14 -2.46 -5.52
C ALA A 296 22.60 -1.54 -6.67
N GLN A 297 22.91 -2.14 -7.82
CA GLN A 297 23.21 -1.41 -9.05
C GLN A 297 21.96 -1.38 -9.91
N PHE A 298 21.35 -0.20 -10.02
CA PHE A 298 20.08 -0.03 -10.70
C PHE A 298 20.27 0.48 -12.12
N PHE A 299 19.50 -0.08 -13.05
CA PHE A 299 19.57 0.26 -14.47
C PHE A 299 18.17 0.39 -15.04
N PHE A 300 17.96 1.45 -15.80
CA PHE A 300 16.89 1.49 -16.76
C PHE A 300 17.27 0.66 -17.98
N ARG A 301 16.35 -0.15 -18.49
CA ARG A 301 16.54 -1.00 -19.68
C ARG A 301 15.39 -0.81 -20.66
N ASN A 302 15.70 -0.73 -21.95
CA ASN A 302 14.69 -0.73 -23.01
C ASN A 302 14.54 -2.12 -23.66
N GLN A 303 13.53 -2.27 -24.52
CA GLN A 303 13.27 -3.50 -25.27
C GLN A 303 14.37 -3.90 -26.26
N TYR A 304 15.26 -2.96 -26.63
CA TYR A 304 16.38 -3.18 -27.56
C TYR A 304 17.68 -3.58 -26.84
N GLY A 305 17.67 -3.61 -25.50
CA GLY A 305 18.81 -3.97 -24.67
C GLY A 305 19.71 -2.79 -24.28
N ASP A 306 19.38 -1.56 -24.68
CA ASP A 306 20.08 -0.37 -24.20
C ASP A 306 19.81 -0.19 -22.71
N VAL A 307 20.86 0.24 -21.99
CA VAL A 307 20.80 0.46 -20.55
C VAL A 307 21.49 1.74 -20.15
N PHE A 308 20.99 2.38 -19.09
CA PHE A 308 21.71 3.44 -18.40
C PHE A 308 21.53 3.34 -16.88
N PRO A 309 22.57 3.63 -16.10
CA PRO A 309 22.51 3.52 -14.64
C PRO A 309 21.75 4.68 -14.02
N PHE A 310 21.15 4.43 -12.86
CA PHE A 310 20.66 5.47 -11.96
C PHE A 310 20.97 5.08 -10.51
N SER A 311 20.85 6.03 -9.60
CA SER A 311 21.05 5.82 -8.18
C SER A 311 19.74 6.00 -7.43
N LEU A 312 19.63 5.26 -6.32
CA LEU A 312 18.53 5.40 -5.39
C LEU A 312 19.03 5.96 -4.05
N ALA A 313 18.16 6.69 -3.37
CA ALA A 313 18.32 7.11 -1.98
C ALA A 313 17.02 6.88 -1.23
N PHE A 314 17.10 6.81 0.09
CA PHE A 314 15.97 6.68 0.98
C PHE A 314 15.90 7.88 1.92
N ASP A 315 14.76 8.54 1.94
CA ASP A 315 14.45 9.65 2.85
C ASP A 315 13.46 9.15 3.91
N ALA A 316 13.98 8.71 5.05
CA ALA A 316 13.16 8.19 6.13
C ALA A 316 12.49 9.35 6.88
N SER A 317 11.16 9.41 6.83
CA SER A 317 10.35 10.38 7.57
C SER A 317 9.98 9.86 8.96
N LYS A 318 9.87 8.53 9.13
CA LYS A 318 9.71 7.87 10.43
C LYS A 318 10.59 6.62 10.50
N PRO A 319 11.56 6.54 11.43
CA PRO A 319 12.13 7.68 12.13
C PRO A 319 12.67 8.75 11.16
N ASN A 320 12.55 10.02 11.54
CA ASN A 320 13.11 11.12 10.77
C ASN A 320 14.63 11.01 10.77
N GLN A 321 15.21 10.60 9.65
CA GLN A 321 16.66 10.49 9.45
C GLN A 321 17.09 11.33 8.26
N THR A 322 18.38 11.58 8.14
CA THR A 322 18.93 12.20 6.93
C THR A 322 18.77 11.27 5.74
N VAL A 323 18.50 11.82 4.55
CA VAL A 323 18.54 11.08 3.29
C VAL A 323 19.83 10.27 3.15
N VAL A 324 19.73 8.97 2.85
CA VAL A 324 20.87 8.05 2.70
C VAL A 324 20.84 7.38 1.32
N PRO A 325 21.98 7.29 0.59
CA PRO A 325 22.07 6.48 -0.63
C PRO A 325 21.78 5.00 -0.37
N ILE A 326 20.99 4.38 -1.26
CA ILE A 326 20.75 2.94 -1.23
C ILE A 326 21.97 2.23 -1.83
N THR A 327 22.56 1.32 -1.05
CA THR A 327 23.69 0.48 -1.44
C THR A 327 23.43 -0.97 -1.00
N SER A 328 24.24 -1.92 -1.46
CA SER A 328 24.01 -3.34 -1.17
C SER A 328 24.20 -3.73 0.30
N SER A 329 24.88 -2.89 1.09
CA SER A 329 25.05 -3.07 2.53
C SER A 329 24.12 -2.20 3.37
N GLN A 330 23.32 -1.34 2.74
CA GLN A 330 22.47 -0.40 3.47
C GLN A 330 21.17 -1.09 3.87
N THR A 331 20.89 -1.05 5.18
CA THR A 331 19.61 -1.45 5.76
C THR A 331 18.98 -0.26 6.49
N PHE A 332 17.66 -0.30 6.62
CA PHE A 332 16.86 0.70 7.30
C PHE A 332 16.02 0.02 8.36
N GLU A 333 16.36 0.26 9.63
CA GLU A 333 15.69 -0.38 10.76
C GLU A 333 14.45 0.40 11.19
N THR A 334 13.41 -0.35 11.53
CA THR A 334 12.21 0.20 12.18
C THR A 334 12.53 0.76 13.57
N MET A 335 11.76 1.75 14.01
CA MET A 335 11.82 2.25 15.38
C MET A 335 10.44 2.30 16.01
N VAL A 336 10.37 2.13 17.32
CA VAL A 336 9.11 2.27 18.06
C VAL A 336 8.71 3.75 18.10
N GLN A 337 7.55 4.08 17.55
CA GLN A 337 6.97 5.43 17.60
C GLN A 337 5.47 5.43 17.84
N SER A 338 4.99 6.56 18.36
CA SER A 338 3.57 6.89 18.44
C SER A 338 2.98 7.10 17.04
N VAL A 339 1.99 6.30 16.67
CA VAL A 339 1.16 6.51 15.47
C VAL A 339 -0.27 6.81 15.90
N THR A 340 -0.85 7.84 15.28
CA THR A 340 -2.26 8.21 15.47
C THR A 340 -3.08 7.70 14.29
N SER A 341 -4.26 7.14 14.55
CA SER A 341 -5.21 6.83 13.48
C SER A 341 -5.63 8.12 12.75
N PRO A 342 -5.57 8.17 11.41
CA PRO A 342 -6.07 9.32 10.66
C PRO A 342 -7.60 9.42 10.68
N ILE A 343 -8.29 8.39 11.18
CA ILE A 343 -9.76 8.33 11.18
C ILE A 343 -10.37 8.90 12.46
N ASP A 344 -9.85 8.52 13.62
CA ASP A 344 -10.39 8.99 14.91
C ASP A 344 -9.54 10.08 15.57
N GLY A 345 -8.29 10.28 15.12
CA GLY A 345 -7.37 11.31 15.60
C GLY A 345 -6.99 11.23 17.08
N ASN A 346 -7.53 10.26 17.82
CA ASN A 346 -7.49 10.21 19.29
C ASN A 346 -6.78 8.95 19.81
N SER A 347 -6.74 7.89 19.00
CA SER A 347 -6.08 6.64 19.35
C SER A 347 -4.59 6.73 18.99
N ILE A 348 -3.72 6.68 20.01
CA ILE A 348 -2.25 6.72 19.87
C ILE A 348 -1.67 5.35 20.24
N HIS A 349 -0.94 4.74 19.32
CA HIS A 349 -0.37 3.39 19.47
C HIS A 349 1.15 3.44 19.36
N GLN A 350 1.87 2.68 20.19
CA GLN A 350 3.30 2.48 20.04
C GLN A 350 3.52 1.32 19.09
N LEU A 351 4.18 1.57 17.96
CA LEU A 351 4.38 0.59 16.89
C LEU A 351 5.81 0.64 16.40
N HIS A 352 6.33 -0.50 15.94
CA HIS A 352 7.50 -0.54 15.09
C HIS A 352 7.14 0.06 13.73
N VAL A 353 7.78 1.18 13.38
CA VAL A 353 7.51 1.89 12.13
C VAL A 353 8.75 2.16 11.31
N LEU A 354 8.59 2.07 9.99
CA LEU A 354 9.47 2.71 9.02
C LEU A 354 8.58 3.35 7.93
N GLU A 355 8.67 4.66 7.75
CA GLU A 355 8.00 5.39 6.67
C GLU A 355 9.03 6.25 5.95
N GLY A 356 9.08 6.19 4.62
CA GLY A 356 10.02 7.02 3.87
C GLY A 356 9.86 6.94 2.36
N SER A 357 10.46 7.92 1.70
CA SER A 357 10.43 8.10 0.26
C SER A 357 11.63 7.42 -0.40
N VAL A 358 11.38 6.68 -1.47
CA VAL A 358 12.40 6.14 -2.36
C VAL A 358 12.64 7.16 -3.46
N LEU A 359 13.87 7.66 -3.51
CA LEU A 359 14.28 8.75 -4.36
C LEU A 359 15.20 8.26 -5.47
N ALA A 360 14.92 8.61 -6.73
CA ALA A 360 15.75 8.30 -7.89
C ALA A 360 16.50 9.53 -8.40
N TYR A 361 17.80 9.37 -8.69
CA TYR A 361 18.63 10.46 -9.22
C TYR A 361 19.72 9.95 -10.17
N LEU A 362 20.20 10.86 -11.03
CA LEU A 362 21.29 10.65 -12.00
C LEU A 362 22.53 11.46 -11.54
N PRO A 363 23.50 10.83 -10.85
CA PRO A 363 24.68 11.54 -10.33
C PRO A 363 25.60 12.10 -11.44
N SER A 364 25.40 11.65 -12.67
CA SER A 364 26.13 12.10 -13.86
C SER A 364 25.15 12.34 -14.99
N TYR A 365 25.44 13.34 -15.83
CA TYR A 365 24.66 13.57 -17.04
C TYR A 365 24.76 12.38 -17.99
N LEU A 366 23.61 11.93 -18.49
CA LEU A 366 23.46 10.83 -19.44
C LEU A 366 22.56 11.28 -20.59
N ASP A 367 22.86 10.80 -21.80
CA ASP A 367 22.07 11.00 -23.01
C ASP A 367 21.71 9.62 -23.59
N PRO A 368 20.75 8.89 -22.98
CA PRO A 368 20.37 7.57 -23.42
C PRO A 368 19.66 7.63 -24.78
N PRO A 369 19.79 6.60 -25.64
CA PRO A 369 19.04 6.51 -26.88
C PRO A 369 17.54 6.68 -26.65
N MET A 370 16.84 7.30 -27.59
CA MET A 370 15.39 7.48 -27.52
C MET A 370 14.68 6.12 -27.39
N GLY A 371 13.81 5.98 -26.38
CA GLY A 371 13.02 4.78 -26.18
C GLY A 371 12.25 4.82 -24.85
N LEU A 372 11.40 3.81 -24.66
CA LEU A 372 10.76 3.54 -23.38
C LEU A 372 11.70 2.63 -22.57
N TYR A 373 11.99 3.03 -21.35
CA TYR A 373 12.82 2.28 -20.43
C TYR A 373 12.04 1.92 -19.17
N SER A 374 12.36 0.79 -18.57
CA SER A 374 11.83 0.37 -17.29
C SER A 374 12.94 -0.12 -16.37
N SER A 375 12.66 -0.12 -15.08
CA SER A 375 13.51 -0.71 -14.03
C SER A 375 12.62 -1.35 -12.98
N THR A 376 13.14 -2.36 -12.31
CA THR A 376 12.50 -3.00 -11.16
C THR A 376 13.36 -2.77 -9.93
N VAL A 377 12.73 -2.36 -8.83
CA VAL A 377 13.36 -2.22 -7.52
C VAL A 377 12.69 -3.25 -6.62
N TYR A 378 13.48 -4.14 -6.04
CA TYR A 378 13.02 -5.14 -5.09
C TYR A 378 13.18 -4.58 -3.68
N VAL A 379 12.15 -4.73 -2.86
CA VAL A 379 12.18 -4.36 -1.45
C VAL A 379 12.08 -5.63 -0.62
N PHE A 380 12.99 -5.77 0.35
CA PHE A 380 13.02 -6.89 1.28
C PHE A 380 12.74 -6.37 2.68
N VAL A 381 11.85 -7.07 3.37
CA VAL A 381 11.52 -6.85 4.78
C VAL A 381 12.03 -8.08 5.53
N GLU A 382 12.98 -7.87 6.43
CA GLU A 382 13.65 -8.94 7.15
C GLU A 382 13.49 -8.72 8.67
N PRO A 383 13.17 -9.77 9.44
CA PRO A 383 13.14 -9.74 10.90
C PRO A 383 14.39 -9.09 11.50
N VAL A 384 14.24 -8.33 12.58
CA VAL A 384 15.36 -7.96 13.45
C VAL A 384 15.24 -8.74 14.75
N GLU A 385 16.20 -9.64 15.00
CA GLU A 385 16.27 -10.44 16.24
C GLU A 385 16.64 -9.64 17.49
#